data_AF-A0A932UAI3-F1
#
_entry.id   AF-A0A932UAI3-F1
#
_cell.length_a   1.000
_cell.length_b   1.000
_cell.length_c   1.000
_cell.angle_alpha   90.00
_cell.angle_beta   90.00
_cell.angle_gamma   90.00
#
_symmetry.space_group_name_H-M   'P 1'
#
loop_
_entity.id
_entity.type
_entity.pdbx_description
1 polymer ?
#
loop_
_entity_poly.entity_id
_entity_poly.type
_entity_poly.pdbx_seq_one_letter_code
_entity_poly.pdbx_strand_id
1 'polypeptide(L)'
;MAQTDGKLTLALVGDIYLTRSNPTSIFEPTLPALRAADVRFGNCETPISESGEPWPGKPIGNNCIKMAPEMVAGLKAAGFDAVGLASNHSLDFGAGAMLRTLEILDEAGIARCGAGKNLAEAHRPAVVTKNGVTIAFLAYCSVYMPGWEATENGPGIASIRVETAYKPHPRIHEQPGAPAITLNYPDQKDRDRMVADIRTAKEQADLVVVSYHWGVSERYRHLVPYQVELGHAALDAGADLLIGHHPHMLQGVEMYKGKPLFYSLGN
;
A
#
# COMPACT_ATOMS: atom_id res chain seq x y z
N MET A 1 31.63 18.30 15.67
CA MET A 1 30.45 17.43 15.47
C MET A 1 29.48 18.24 14.64
N ALA A 2 29.17 17.80 13.41
CA ALA A 2 28.25 18.56 12.56
C ALA A 2 26.85 18.46 13.15
N GLN A 3 26.29 19.62 13.51
CA GLN A 3 24.93 19.80 13.94
C GLN A 3 24.03 19.50 12.74
N THR A 4 23.29 18.39 12.76
CA THR A 4 22.31 18.10 11.71
C THR A 4 21.16 19.09 11.87
N ASP A 5 20.79 19.75 10.78
CA ASP A 5 19.84 20.87 10.71
C ASP A 5 18.37 20.46 10.96
N GLY A 6 18.12 19.43 11.77
CA GLY A 6 16.77 18.93 12.10
C GLY A 6 15.99 18.32 10.92
N LYS A 7 16.65 18.06 9.78
CA LYS A 7 16.01 17.49 8.58
C LYS A 7 16.06 15.95 8.63
N LEU A 8 14.91 15.32 8.44
CA LEU A 8 14.74 13.88 8.23
C LEU A 8 14.37 13.64 6.76
N THR A 9 14.98 12.63 6.15
CA THR A 9 14.72 12.26 4.75
C THR A 9 14.02 10.91 4.62
N LEU A 10 12.97 10.87 3.81
CA LEU A 10 12.21 9.65 3.49
C LEU A 10 12.48 9.22 2.05
N ALA A 11 12.78 7.94 1.82
CA ALA A 11 12.70 7.31 0.51
C ALA A 11 11.45 6.43 0.46
N LEU A 12 10.51 6.78 -0.41
CA LEU A 12 9.24 6.08 -0.57
C LEU A 12 9.21 5.45 -1.96
N VAL A 13 9.01 4.13 -1.99
CA VAL A 13 9.06 3.33 -3.21
C VAL A 13 7.66 2.81 -3.53
N GLY A 14 7.40 2.59 -4.81
CA GLY A 14 6.16 2.04 -5.33
C GLY A 14 5.97 0.56 -5.01
N ASP A 15 5.33 -0.15 -5.95
CA ASP A 15 5.04 -1.57 -5.88
C ASP A 15 6.30 -2.43 -6.01
N ILE A 16 6.58 -3.19 -4.96
CA ILE A 16 7.74 -4.07 -4.85
C ILE A 16 7.31 -5.52 -5.09
N TYR A 17 7.74 -6.05 -6.23
CA TYR A 17 7.71 -7.47 -6.54
C TYR A 17 9.11 -7.96 -6.93
N LEU A 18 9.75 -8.72 -6.03
CA LEU A 18 11.12 -9.17 -6.19
C LEU A 18 11.17 -10.59 -6.73
N THR A 19 11.56 -10.74 -8.00
CA THR A 19 11.89 -12.04 -8.58
C THR A 19 13.20 -11.96 -9.35
N ARG A 20 14.30 -12.35 -8.72
CA ARG A 20 15.66 -12.34 -9.30
C ARG A 20 16.44 -13.55 -8.83
N SER A 21 17.41 -13.99 -9.64
CA SER A 21 18.38 -15.01 -9.21
C SER A 21 19.28 -14.51 -8.08
N ASN A 22 19.67 -13.23 -8.13
CA ASN A 22 20.34 -12.52 -7.03
C ASN A 22 19.37 -11.50 -6.41
N PRO A 23 18.84 -11.73 -5.19
CA PRO A 23 17.91 -10.83 -4.52
C PRO A 23 18.41 -9.39 -4.38
N THR A 24 19.71 -9.19 -4.19
CA THR A 24 20.27 -7.86 -3.91
C THR A 24 20.43 -7.00 -5.16
N SER A 25 20.40 -7.61 -6.35
CA SER A 25 20.58 -6.91 -7.62
C SER A 25 19.42 -5.99 -7.99
N ILE A 26 18.21 -6.26 -7.48
CA ILE A 26 16.99 -5.57 -7.90
C ILE A 26 16.99 -4.06 -7.62
N PHE A 27 17.65 -3.65 -6.53
CA PHE A 27 17.76 -2.24 -6.16
C PHE A 27 19.09 -1.63 -6.55
N GLU A 28 20.03 -2.38 -7.15
CA GLU A 28 21.42 -1.95 -7.38
C GLU A 28 21.53 -0.55 -8.01
N PRO A 29 20.77 -0.19 -9.07
CA PRO A 29 20.83 1.15 -9.65
C PRO A 29 20.32 2.27 -8.73
N THR A 30 19.46 1.92 -7.77
CA THR A 30 18.79 2.84 -6.85
C THR A 30 19.39 2.86 -5.44
N LEU A 31 20.31 1.92 -5.12
CA LEU A 31 20.92 1.80 -3.80
C LEU A 31 21.53 3.11 -3.29
N PRO A 32 22.24 3.92 -4.11
CA PRO A 32 22.78 5.20 -3.63
C PRO A 32 21.68 6.16 -3.14
N ALA A 33 20.54 6.23 -3.84
CA ALA A 33 19.43 7.09 -3.48
C ALA A 33 18.68 6.55 -2.24
N LEU A 34 18.40 5.24 -2.22
CA LEU A 34 17.71 4.60 -1.09
C LEU A 34 18.54 4.73 0.19
N ARG A 35 19.85 4.44 0.14
CA ARG A 35 20.73 4.46 1.31
C ARG A 35 21.08 5.87 1.79
N ALA A 36 20.88 6.89 0.97
CA ALA A 36 21.04 8.28 1.38
C ALA A 36 19.89 8.75 2.30
N ALA A 37 18.73 8.06 2.29
CA ALA A 37 17.59 8.41 3.13
C ALA A 37 17.71 7.86 4.55
N ASP A 38 17.23 8.62 5.52
CA ASP A 38 17.18 8.21 6.92
C ASP A 38 16.22 7.04 7.14
N VAL A 39 15.05 7.08 6.49
CA VAL A 39 14.00 6.05 6.56
C VAL A 39 13.52 5.67 5.16
N ARG A 40 13.33 4.36 4.93
CA ARG A 40 12.85 3.78 3.67
C ARG A 40 11.56 2.99 3.88
N PHE A 41 10.58 3.23 3.01
CA PHE A 41 9.32 2.51 2.96
C PHE A 41 8.95 2.13 1.53
N GLY A 42 8.27 1.01 1.34
CA GLY A 42 7.68 0.64 0.05
C GLY A 42 6.50 -0.33 0.19
N ASN A 43 5.74 -0.53 -0.89
CA ASN A 43 4.62 -1.48 -0.91
C ASN A 43 5.13 -2.87 -1.30
N CYS A 44 5.27 -3.79 -0.33
CA CYS A 44 5.61 -5.17 -0.61
C CYS A 44 4.33 -5.90 -1.08
N GLU A 45 4.15 -5.90 -2.40
CA GLU A 45 2.85 -6.18 -3.01
C GLU A 45 2.45 -7.65 -2.91
N THR A 46 3.43 -8.55 -2.93
CA THR A 46 3.21 -9.99 -3.06
C THR A 46 3.70 -10.75 -1.83
N PRO A 47 3.08 -11.89 -1.48
CA PRO A 47 3.53 -12.71 -0.36
C PRO A 47 4.95 -13.23 -0.59
N ILE A 48 5.72 -13.28 0.49
CA ILE A 48 7.03 -13.93 0.57
C ILE A 48 6.82 -15.27 1.27
N SER A 49 6.86 -16.37 0.52
CA SER A 49 6.58 -17.71 1.06
C SER A 49 7.07 -18.83 0.15
N GLU A 50 7.65 -19.86 0.75
CA GLU A 50 8.01 -21.12 0.11
C GLU A 50 6.78 -21.95 -0.27
N SER A 51 5.65 -21.75 0.40
CA SER A 51 4.46 -22.61 0.32
C SER A 51 3.17 -21.82 0.01
N GLY A 52 2.04 -22.52 0.03
CA GLY A 52 0.70 -22.01 -0.30
C GLY A 52 0.24 -22.45 -1.69
N GLU A 53 -1.08 -22.56 -1.84
CA GLU A 53 -1.74 -22.89 -3.10
C GLU A 53 -2.30 -21.61 -3.73
N PRO A 54 -2.21 -21.44 -5.06
CA PRO A 54 -2.82 -20.30 -5.74
C PRO A 54 -4.29 -20.13 -5.36
N TRP A 55 -4.69 -18.90 -5.04
CA TRP A 55 -6.07 -18.59 -4.68
C TRP A 55 -7.05 -19.01 -5.78
N PRO A 56 -8.08 -19.81 -5.47
CA PRO A 56 -9.00 -20.30 -6.48
C PRO A 56 -9.83 -19.14 -7.04
N GLY A 57 -9.95 -19.10 -8.38
CA GLY A 57 -10.82 -18.13 -9.05
C GLY A 57 -10.21 -16.75 -9.30
N LYS A 58 -8.91 -16.55 -9.03
CA LYS A 58 -8.22 -15.33 -9.47
C LYS A 58 -8.24 -15.26 -11.02
N PRO A 59 -8.71 -14.16 -11.64
CA PRO A 59 -8.96 -14.12 -13.08
C PRO A 59 -7.72 -14.37 -13.96
N ILE A 60 -7.94 -14.90 -15.17
CA ILE A 60 -6.90 -15.04 -16.20
C ILE A 60 -6.32 -13.64 -16.52
N GLY A 61 -5.01 -13.47 -16.36
CA GLY A 61 -4.31 -12.18 -16.55
C GLY A 61 -4.00 -11.43 -15.25
N ASN A 62 -4.60 -11.82 -14.12
CA ASN A 62 -4.21 -11.41 -12.78
C ASN A 62 -3.62 -12.63 -12.05
N ASN A 63 -2.48 -13.12 -12.54
CA ASN A 63 -1.88 -14.37 -12.06
C ASN A 63 -1.58 -14.29 -10.56
N CYS A 64 -1.70 -15.41 -9.86
CA CYS A 64 -1.18 -15.53 -8.51
C CYS A 64 0.36 -15.47 -8.57
N ILE A 65 0.94 -14.52 -7.86
CA ILE A 65 2.39 -14.31 -7.77
C ILE A 65 2.86 -14.32 -6.32
N LYS A 66 4.06 -14.84 -6.11
CA LYS A 66 4.73 -14.87 -4.81
C LYS A 66 6.23 -14.78 -5.00
N MET A 67 6.89 -14.32 -3.95
CA MET A 67 8.34 -14.30 -3.84
C MET A 67 8.82 -15.48 -3.00
N ALA A 68 9.98 -16.04 -3.36
CA ALA A 68 10.67 -17.00 -2.49
C ALA A 68 11.22 -16.30 -1.23
N PRO A 69 11.32 -16.98 -0.07
CA PRO A 69 11.80 -16.38 1.18
C PRO A 69 13.13 -15.62 1.07
N GLU A 70 14.08 -16.12 0.29
CA GLU A 70 15.37 -15.50 0.05
C GLU A 70 15.28 -14.09 -0.57
N MET A 71 14.14 -13.72 -1.18
CA MET A 71 13.94 -12.39 -1.75
C MET A 71 13.93 -11.28 -0.69
N VAL A 72 13.65 -11.60 0.58
CA VAL A 72 13.74 -10.64 1.69
C VAL A 72 15.16 -10.04 1.82
N ALA A 73 16.20 -10.76 1.35
CA ALA A 73 17.56 -10.25 1.32
C ALA A 73 17.71 -9.00 0.44
N GLY A 74 16.89 -8.83 -0.60
CA GLY A 74 16.85 -7.62 -1.42
C GLY A 74 16.37 -6.41 -0.61
N LEU A 75 15.28 -6.57 0.15
CA LEU A 75 14.76 -5.53 1.05
C LEU A 75 15.79 -5.15 2.11
N LYS A 76 16.44 -6.14 2.73
CA LYS A 76 17.50 -5.90 3.73
C LYS A 76 18.71 -5.18 3.13
N ALA A 77 19.14 -5.55 1.92
CA ALA A 77 20.29 -4.93 1.27
C ALA A 77 20.03 -3.46 0.88
N ALA A 78 18.79 -3.13 0.51
CA ALA A 78 18.34 -1.75 0.30
C ALA A 78 18.12 -0.99 1.62
N GLY A 79 17.95 -1.73 2.72
CA GLY A 79 17.76 -1.20 4.07
C GLY A 79 16.37 -0.62 4.29
N PHE A 80 15.33 -1.26 3.75
CA PHE A 80 13.95 -0.90 4.06
C PHE A 80 13.71 -1.00 5.57
N ASP A 81 13.19 0.08 6.15
CA ASP A 81 12.86 0.14 7.58
C ASP A 81 11.44 -0.39 7.82
N ALA A 82 10.54 -0.16 6.88
CA ALA A 82 9.16 -0.65 6.92
C ALA A 82 8.59 -0.97 5.52
N VAL A 83 7.57 -1.82 5.45
CA VAL A 83 6.81 -2.10 4.22
C VAL A 83 5.29 -2.14 4.45
N GLY A 84 4.54 -1.77 3.43
CA GLY A 84 3.09 -1.99 3.35
C GLY A 84 2.78 -3.35 2.73
N LEU A 85 1.72 -4.00 3.22
CA LEU A 85 1.28 -5.33 2.75
C LEU A 85 -0.20 -5.35 2.33
N ALA A 86 -0.91 -4.23 2.39
CA ALA A 86 -2.30 -4.17 1.92
C ALA A 86 -2.30 -4.05 0.39
N SER A 87 -2.54 -5.16 -0.31
CA SER A 87 -2.46 -5.24 -1.78
C SER A 87 -3.45 -6.25 -2.36
N ASN A 88 -3.73 -6.14 -3.65
CA ASN A 88 -4.48 -7.12 -4.44
C ASN A 88 -3.73 -8.46 -4.66
N HIS A 89 -2.48 -8.57 -4.20
CA HIS A 89 -1.66 -9.78 -4.32
C HIS A 89 -1.34 -10.45 -2.98
N SER A 90 -1.66 -9.83 -1.84
CA SER A 90 -1.20 -10.27 -0.51
C SER A 90 -1.65 -11.68 -0.10
N LEU A 91 -2.80 -12.14 -0.60
CA LEU A 91 -3.34 -13.49 -0.35
C LEU A 91 -3.37 -14.35 -1.63
N ASP A 92 -2.52 -14.06 -2.62
CA ASP A 92 -2.43 -14.84 -3.86
C ASP A 92 -2.19 -16.33 -3.64
N PHE A 93 -1.54 -16.68 -2.53
CA PHE A 93 -1.28 -18.07 -2.11
C PHE A 93 -1.94 -18.40 -0.76
N GLY A 94 -3.04 -17.69 -0.46
CA GLY A 94 -3.85 -17.86 0.75
C GLY A 94 -3.26 -17.21 2.01
N ALA A 95 -4.06 -17.23 3.07
CA ALA A 95 -3.70 -16.63 4.36
C ALA A 95 -2.44 -17.25 4.98
N GLY A 96 -2.15 -18.53 4.73
CA GLY A 96 -0.92 -19.17 5.21
C GLY A 96 0.35 -18.51 4.66
N ALA A 97 0.39 -18.23 3.35
CA ALA A 97 1.51 -17.54 2.71
C ALA A 97 1.63 -16.08 3.19
N MET A 98 0.49 -15.40 3.37
CA MET A 98 0.46 -14.04 3.93
C MET A 98 1.02 -14.02 5.36
N LEU A 99 0.60 -14.95 6.22
CA LEU A 99 1.09 -15.06 7.59
C LEU A 99 2.60 -15.39 7.63
N ARG A 100 3.06 -16.28 6.74
CA ARG A 100 4.50 -16.56 6.61
C ARG A 100 5.28 -15.32 6.17
N THR A 101 4.69 -14.47 5.33
CA THR A 101 5.28 -13.17 4.96
C THR A 101 5.49 -12.28 6.18
N LEU A 102 4.51 -12.22 7.10
CA LEU A 102 4.64 -11.46 8.34
C LEU A 102 5.84 -11.95 9.17
N GLU A 103 5.97 -13.27 9.34
CA GLU A 103 7.07 -13.88 10.09
C GLU A 103 8.43 -13.59 9.46
N ILE A 104 8.56 -13.73 8.13
CA ILE A 104 9.81 -13.47 7.42
C ILE A 104 10.25 -12.00 7.57
N LEU A 105 9.31 -11.06 7.54
CA LEU A 105 9.60 -9.63 7.74
C LEU A 105 9.99 -9.34 9.19
N ASP A 106 9.28 -9.94 10.16
CA ASP A 106 9.58 -9.81 11.58
C ASP A 106 10.99 -10.40 11.90
N GLU A 107 11.33 -11.57 11.34
CA GLU A 107 12.67 -12.20 11.41
C GLU A 107 13.76 -11.35 10.73
N ALA A 108 13.40 -10.64 9.66
CA ALA A 108 14.32 -9.74 8.96
C ALA A 108 14.54 -8.40 9.67
N GLY A 109 13.73 -8.08 10.68
CA GLY A 109 13.75 -6.79 11.38
C GLY A 109 13.15 -5.65 10.56
N ILE A 110 12.25 -5.96 9.62
CA ILE A 110 11.56 -4.97 8.77
C ILE A 110 10.15 -4.77 9.32
N ALA A 111 9.82 -3.54 9.73
CA ALA A 111 8.48 -3.25 10.23
C ALA A 111 7.43 -3.40 9.12
N ARG A 112 6.18 -3.69 9.49
CA ARG A 112 5.11 -3.99 8.51
C ARG A 112 3.74 -3.49 8.95
N CYS A 113 2.90 -3.16 7.98
CA CYS A 113 1.53 -2.70 8.19
C CYS A 113 0.60 -3.16 7.06
N GLY A 114 -0.71 -3.07 7.26
CA GLY A 114 -1.73 -3.34 6.23
C GLY A 114 -2.12 -4.80 6.06
N ALA A 115 -1.52 -5.72 6.82
CA ALA A 115 -1.92 -7.13 6.88
C ALA A 115 -1.65 -7.70 8.29
N GLY A 116 -2.49 -8.63 8.73
CA GLY A 116 -2.38 -9.17 10.09
C GLY A 116 -3.17 -10.45 10.31
N LYS A 117 -3.00 -11.05 11.49
CA LYS A 117 -3.72 -12.26 11.95
C LYS A 117 -5.20 -11.99 12.24
N ASN A 118 -5.56 -10.72 12.39
CA ASN A 118 -6.90 -10.22 12.63
C ASN A 118 -6.98 -8.74 12.23
N LEU A 119 -8.19 -8.19 12.31
CA LEU A 119 -8.50 -6.80 11.98
C LEU A 119 -7.65 -5.80 12.79
N ALA A 120 -7.43 -6.05 14.09
CA ALA A 120 -6.64 -5.16 14.93
C ALA A 120 -5.17 -5.12 14.49
N GLU A 121 -4.58 -6.26 14.15
CA GLU A 121 -3.20 -6.31 13.65
C GLU A 121 -3.07 -5.73 12.24
N ALA A 122 -4.02 -6.00 11.34
CA ALA A 122 -3.98 -5.48 9.97
C ALA A 122 -4.01 -3.94 9.93
N HIS A 123 -4.75 -3.33 10.86
CA HIS A 123 -4.87 -1.88 11.02
C HIS A 123 -3.80 -1.24 11.93
N ARG A 124 -2.88 -2.04 12.49
CA ARG A 124 -1.80 -1.52 13.35
C ARG A 124 -0.73 -0.85 12.49
N PRO A 125 -0.26 0.37 12.85
CA PRO A 125 0.79 1.03 12.10
C PRO A 125 2.14 0.32 12.29
N ALA A 126 2.98 0.38 11.25
CA ALA A 126 4.42 0.16 11.41
C ALA A 126 5.04 1.45 11.95
N VAL A 127 5.82 1.37 13.02
CA VAL A 127 6.41 2.55 13.66
C VAL A 127 7.93 2.49 13.56
N VAL A 128 8.54 3.54 13.03
CA VAL A 128 9.99 3.69 12.88
C VAL A 128 10.42 4.98 13.58
N THR A 129 11.41 4.90 14.48
CA THR A 129 12.00 6.07 15.11
C THR A 129 13.42 6.28 14.62
N LYS A 130 13.71 7.45 14.05
CA LYS A 130 15.02 7.81 13.50
C LYS A 130 15.35 9.25 13.84
N ASN A 131 16.57 9.48 14.33
CA ASN A 131 17.05 10.82 14.71
C ASN A 131 16.10 11.56 15.67
N GLY A 132 15.42 10.83 16.56
CA GLY A 132 14.46 11.38 17.52
C GLY A 132 13.07 11.70 16.97
N VAL A 133 12.80 11.41 15.68
CA VAL A 133 11.49 11.56 15.05
C VAL A 133 10.83 10.19 14.89
N THR A 134 9.59 10.06 15.35
CA THR A 134 8.77 8.85 15.22
C THR A 134 7.82 8.98 14.04
N ILE A 135 7.81 7.96 13.18
CA ILE A 135 7.00 7.90 11.96
C ILE A 135 6.11 6.67 12.04
N ALA A 136 4.81 6.86 11.87
CA ALA A 136 3.83 5.80 11.73
C ALA A 136 3.43 5.62 10.26
N PHE A 137 3.51 4.39 9.77
CA PHE A 137 3.04 3.98 8.46
C PHE A 137 1.77 3.14 8.59
N LEU A 138 0.73 3.52 7.86
CA LEU A 138 -0.49 2.74 7.69
C LEU A 138 -0.62 2.34 6.22
N ALA A 139 -1.14 1.14 5.94
CA ALA A 139 -1.35 0.67 4.58
C ALA A 139 -2.77 0.16 4.39
N TYR A 140 -3.43 0.57 3.30
CA TYR A 140 -4.81 0.17 2.98
C TYR A 140 -4.94 -0.28 1.52
N CYS A 141 -5.95 -1.10 1.24
CA CYS A 141 -6.22 -1.61 -0.09
C CYS A 141 -7.70 -1.52 -0.47
N SER A 142 -8.00 -1.04 -1.68
CA SER A 142 -9.35 -1.01 -2.26
C SER A 142 -9.48 -1.87 -3.52
N VAL A 143 -8.43 -2.58 -3.92
CA VAL A 143 -8.43 -3.50 -5.06
C VAL A 143 -8.02 -4.87 -4.55
N TYR A 144 -8.94 -5.80 -4.41
CA TYR A 144 -8.65 -7.15 -3.90
C TYR A 144 -9.80 -8.10 -4.19
N MET A 145 -9.58 -9.40 -3.96
CA MET A 145 -10.63 -10.41 -4.06
C MET A 145 -11.51 -10.41 -2.79
N PRO A 146 -12.85 -10.41 -2.89
CA PRO A 146 -13.72 -10.55 -1.73
C PRO A 146 -13.36 -11.78 -0.88
N GLY A 147 -13.32 -11.60 0.44
CA GLY A 147 -12.88 -12.61 1.40
C GLY A 147 -11.42 -12.47 1.85
N TRP A 148 -10.70 -11.44 1.40
CA TRP A 148 -9.32 -11.16 1.79
C TRP A 148 -9.20 -10.14 2.93
N GLU A 149 -10.31 -9.48 3.25
CA GLU A 149 -10.42 -8.53 4.34
C GLU A 149 -10.08 -9.19 5.68
N ALA A 150 -9.26 -8.53 6.50
CA ALA A 150 -9.06 -8.97 7.86
C ALA A 150 -10.39 -8.90 8.62
N THR A 151 -10.70 -9.93 9.40
CA THR A 151 -11.89 -9.97 10.27
C THR A 151 -11.47 -9.89 11.73
N GLU A 152 -12.42 -9.70 12.64
CA GLU A 152 -12.13 -9.59 14.08
C GLU A 152 -11.23 -10.73 14.60
N ASN A 153 -11.41 -11.94 14.08
CA ASN A 153 -10.67 -13.13 14.50
C ASN A 153 -9.94 -13.86 13.36
N GLY A 154 -9.92 -13.30 12.15
CA GLY A 154 -9.41 -13.97 10.96
C GLY A 154 -8.39 -13.12 10.20
N PRO A 155 -7.37 -13.76 9.60
CA PRO A 155 -6.29 -13.06 8.92
C PRO A 155 -6.76 -12.38 7.65
N GLY A 156 -6.07 -11.31 7.27
CA GLY A 156 -6.31 -10.62 6.01
C GLY A 156 -5.62 -9.26 5.94
N ILE A 157 -6.06 -8.45 4.98
CA ILE A 157 -5.55 -7.09 4.75
C ILE A 157 -6.46 -6.02 5.33
N ALA A 158 -5.87 -4.86 5.66
CA ALA A 158 -6.60 -3.65 5.96
C ALA A 158 -7.23 -3.12 4.67
N SER A 159 -8.50 -3.42 4.49
CA SER A 159 -9.22 -3.17 3.26
C SER A 159 -10.20 -2.01 3.43
N ILE A 160 -10.46 -1.31 2.33
CA ILE A 160 -11.56 -0.35 2.22
C ILE A 160 -12.37 -0.75 0.99
N ARG A 161 -13.58 -1.27 1.22
CA ARG A 161 -14.50 -1.66 0.15
C ARG A 161 -14.92 -0.43 -0.64
N VAL A 162 -15.05 -0.59 -1.95
CA VAL A 162 -15.54 0.45 -2.86
C VAL A 162 -16.57 -0.16 -3.78
N GLU A 163 -17.82 0.28 -3.66
CA GLU A 163 -18.87 -0.14 -4.59
C GLU A 163 -18.74 0.64 -5.90
N THR A 164 -19.00 -0.03 -7.02
CA THR A 164 -18.97 0.58 -8.35
C THR A 164 -20.35 0.51 -8.98
N ALA A 165 -20.85 1.65 -9.44
CA ALA A 165 -22.08 1.77 -10.22
C ALA A 165 -21.81 2.41 -11.57
N TYR A 166 -22.69 2.14 -12.54
CA TYR A 166 -22.61 2.71 -13.88
C TYR A 166 -23.87 3.50 -14.19
N LYS A 167 -23.69 4.73 -14.68
CA LYS A 167 -24.77 5.55 -15.22
C LYS A 167 -24.60 5.68 -16.74
N PRO A 168 -25.68 5.56 -17.54
CA PRO A 168 -25.61 5.84 -18.97
C PRO A 168 -25.04 7.23 -19.26
N HIS A 169 -24.28 7.37 -20.35
CA HIS A 169 -23.82 8.67 -20.81
C HIS A 169 -25.03 9.61 -21.02
N PRO A 170 -24.99 10.90 -20.61
CA PRO A 170 -26.14 11.80 -20.71
C PRO A 170 -26.69 11.97 -22.13
N ARG A 171 -25.84 11.73 -23.14
CA ARG A 171 -26.16 11.84 -24.57
C ARG A 171 -26.29 10.48 -25.27
N ILE A 172 -26.66 9.41 -24.56
CA ILE A 172 -26.65 8.05 -25.12
C ILE A 172 -27.53 7.87 -26.39
N HIS A 173 -28.60 8.65 -26.52
CA HIS A 173 -29.44 8.66 -27.72
C HIS A 173 -28.80 9.40 -28.91
N GLU A 174 -27.91 10.36 -28.65
CA GLU A 174 -27.21 11.14 -29.68
C GLU A 174 -25.84 10.55 -30.03
N GLN A 175 -25.24 9.78 -29.10
CA GLN A 175 -23.92 9.16 -29.24
C GLN A 175 -23.99 7.67 -28.88
N PRO A 176 -24.49 6.82 -29.78
CA PRO A 176 -24.47 5.36 -29.59
C PRO A 176 -23.03 4.86 -29.37
N GLY A 177 -22.83 4.05 -28.34
CA GLY A 177 -21.52 3.52 -27.97
C GLY A 177 -20.67 4.40 -27.04
N ALA A 178 -21.17 5.56 -26.61
CA ALA A 178 -20.50 6.37 -25.59
C ALA A 178 -20.30 5.57 -24.28
N PRO A 179 -19.11 5.67 -23.63
CA PRO A 179 -18.84 4.92 -22.42
C PRO A 179 -19.77 5.34 -21.28
N ALA A 180 -20.12 4.39 -20.42
CA ALA A 180 -20.85 4.68 -19.19
C ALA A 180 -20.02 5.57 -18.26
N ILE A 181 -20.70 6.39 -17.47
CA ILE A 181 -20.09 7.10 -16.35
C ILE A 181 -19.91 6.11 -15.20
N THR A 182 -18.67 5.89 -14.79
CA THR A 182 -18.34 5.09 -13.60
C THR A 182 -18.48 5.95 -12.35
N LEU A 183 -19.21 5.43 -11.36
CA LEU A 183 -19.39 6.03 -10.04
C LEU A 183 -18.80 5.07 -9.00
N ASN A 184 -18.14 5.61 -7.99
CA ASN A 184 -17.48 4.82 -6.95
C ASN A 184 -17.92 5.33 -5.58
N TYR A 185 -18.21 4.41 -4.66
CA TYR A 185 -18.69 4.71 -3.32
C TYR A 185 -17.88 3.92 -2.30
N PRO A 186 -16.90 4.55 -1.63
CA PRO A 186 -16.20 3.92 -0.52
C PRO A 186 -17.17 3.53 0.59
N ASP A 187 -17.00 2.34 1.16
CA ASP A 187 -17.76 1.90 2.32
C ASP A 187 -17.48 2.83 3.51
N GLN A 188 -18.56 3.38 4.07
CA GLN A 188 -18.49 4.38 5.11
C GLN A 188 -17.83 3.84 6.38
N LYS A 189 -18.09 2.59 6.76
CA LYS A 189 -17.54 1.97 7.97
C LYS A 189 -16.04 1.74 7.83
N ASP A 190 -15.60 1.31 6.65
CA ASP A 190 -14.18 1.10 6.37
C ASP A 190 -13.43 2.44 6.32
N ARG A 191 -14.02 3.47 5.70
CA ARG A 191 -13.47 4.83 5.70
C ARG A 191 -13.34 5.39 7.11
N ASP A 192 -14.37 5.25 7.93
CA ASP A 192 -14.35 5.75 9.31
C ASP A 192 -13.32 5.03 10.17
N ARG A 193 -13.07 3.75 9.91
CA ARG A 193 -11.98 3.00 10.55
C ARG A 193 -10.62 3.56 10.18
N MET A 194 -10.33 3.75 8.88
CA MET A 194 -9.09 4.39 8.44
C MET A 194 -8.89 5.76 9.09
N VAL A 195 -9.94 6.58 9.14
CA VAL A 195 -9.89 7.89 9.81
C VAL A 195 -9.54 7.75 11.30
N ALA A 196 -10.13 6.77 12.00
CA ALA A 196 -9.83 6.51 13.40
C ALA A 196 -8.40 6.01 13.62
N ASP A 197 -7.90 5.13 12.77
CA ASP A 197 -6.53 4.61 12.82
C ASP A 197 -5.51 5.74 12.62
N ILE A 198 -5.73 6.61 11.63
CA ILE A 198 -4.87 7.77 11.34
C ILE A 198 -4.83 8.73 12.53
N ARG A 199 -5.99 9.02 13.15
CA ARG A 199 -6.05 9.87 14.35
C ARG A 199 -5.27 9.25 15.50
N THR A 200 -5.47 7.96 15.74
CA THR A 200 -4.75 7.22 16.80
C THR A 200 -3.24 7.19 16.54
N ALA A 201 -2.83 6.98 15.29
CA ALA A 201 -1.41 7.02 14.91
C ALA A 201 -0.81 8.42 15.11
N LYS A 202 -1.57 9.48 14.82
CA LYS A 202 -1.11 10.87 14.98
C LYS A 202 -0.91 11.27 16.44
N GLU A 203 -1.59 10.61 17.38
CA GLU A 203 -1.36 10.80 18.81
C GLU A 203 -0.02 10.21 19.29
N GLN A 204 0.56 9.28 18.52
CA GLN A 204 1.72 8.47 18.93
C GLN A 204 2.96 8.68 18.06
N ALA A 205 2.85 9.45 16.98
CA ALA A 205 3.94 9.69 16.02
C ALA A 205 4.00 11.16 15.59
N ASP A 206 5.21 11.65 15.33
CA ASP A 206 5.43 13.00 14.81
C ASP A 206 4.91 13.13 13.37
N LEU A 207 5.13 12.08 12.57
CA LEU A 207 4.70 11.98 11.19
C LEU A 207 3.85 10.72 10.95
N VAL A 208 2.75 10.88 10.21
CA VAL A 208 1.90 9.76 9.76
C VAL A 208 1.91 9.71 8.23
N VAL A 209 2.36 8.57 7.69
CA VAL A 209 2.40 8.30 6.25
C VAL A 209 1.37 7.21 5.94
N VAL A 210 0.50 7.47 4.97
CA VAL A 210 -0.48 6.50 4.49
C VAL A 210 -0.03 5.95 3.13
N SER A 211 0.08 4.63 3.03
CA SER A 211 0.27 3.89 1.80
C SER A 211 -1.08 3.33 1.35
N TYR A 212 -1.44 3.52 0.08
CA TYR A 212 -2.75 3.13 -0.40
C TYR A 212 -2.69 2.43 -1.76
N HIS A 213 -3.10 1.16 -1.77
CA HIS A 213 -3.19 0.33 -2.96
C HIS A 213 -4.58 0.42 -3.60
N TRP A 214 -4.72 1.19 -4.69
CA TRP A 214 -6.01 1.67 -5.21
C TRP A 214 -6.01 2.03 -6.70
N GLY A 215 -7.13 2.55 -7.20
CA GLY A 215 -7.29 2.97 -8.58
C GLY A 215 -7.65 1.81 -9.49
N VAL A 216 -7.19 1.88 -10.73
CA VAL A 216 -7.43 0.88 -11.77
C VAL A 216 -6.08 0.54 -12.39
N SER A 217 -5.79 -0.74 -12.54
CA SER A 217 -4.55 -1.22 -13.15
C SER A 217 -4.42 -0.78 -14.61
N GLU A 218 -3.19 -0.82 -15.10
CA GLU A 218 -2.74 -0.73 -16.50
C GLU A 218 -3.70 -0.11 -17.52
N ARG A 219 -3.24 0.96 -18.21
CA ARG A 219 -3.93 1.74 -19.25
C ARG A 219 -4.86 2.85 -18.73
N TYR A 220 -5.19 2.88 -17.44
CA TYR A 220 -5.94 3.97 -16.82
C TYR A 220 -5.01 4.99 -16.12
N ARG A 221 -4.59 6.02 -16.87
CA ARG A 221 -3.82 7.16 -16.31
C ARG A 221 -4.69 8.13 -15.51
N HIS A 222 -6.01 8.05 -15.66
CA HIS A 222 -6.93 8.96 -15.02
C HIS A 222 -7.23 8.52 -13.59
N LEU A 223 -7.25 9.48 -12.69
CA LEU A 223 -7.72 9.27 -11.33
C LEU A 223 -9.21 8.93 -11.36
N VAL A 224 -9.59 7.95 -10.55
CA VAL A 224 -11.01 7.66 -10.29
C VAL A 224 -11.46 8.38 -9.02
N PRO A 225 -12.73 8.84 -8.92
CA PRO A 225 -13.18 9.74 -7.87
C PRO A 225 -12.86 9.28 -6.44
N TYR A 226 -12.94 7.96 -6.17
CA TYR A 226 -12.70 7.44 -4.84
C TYR A 226 -11.24 7.57 -4.38
N GLN A 227 -10.25 7.61 -5.29
CA GLN A 227 -8.85 7.87 -4.92
C GLN A 227 -8.71 9.28 -4.33
N VAL A 228 -9.39 10.26 -4.93
CA VAL A 228 -9.40 11.66 -4.45
C VAL A 228 -10.13 11.75 -3.11
N GLU A 229 -11.32 11.17 -3.02
CA GLU A 229 -12.14 11.17 -1.79
C GLU A 229 -11.38 10.56 -0.60
N LEU A 230 -10.83 9.37 -0.77
CA LEU A 230 -10.13 8.65 0.30
C LEU A 230 -8.79 9.32 0.63
N GLY A 231 -8.09 9.85 -0.39
CA GLY A 231 -6.86 10.60 -0.19
C GLY A 231 -7.08 11.87 0.65
N HIS A 232 -8.11 12.65 0.33
CA HIS A 232 -8.48 13.83 1.11
C HIS A 232 -8.93 13.47 2.51
N ALA A 233 -9.75 12.42 2.66
CA ALA A 233 -10.20 11.94 3.98
C ALA A 233 -9.03 11.53 4.89
N ALA A 234 -8.02 10.86 4.36
CA ALA A 234 -6.82 10.48 5.11
C ALA A 234 -6.00 11.69 5.57
N LEU A 235 -5.76 12.66 4.68
CA LEU A 235 -5.02 13.88 5.01
C LEU A 235 -5.77 14.79 5.98
N ASP A 236 -7.11 14.85 5.87
CA ASP A 236 -7.99 15.55 6.82
C ASP A 236 -8.05 14.88 8.18
N ALA A 237 -7.87 13.55 8.24
CA ALA A 237 -7.83 12.80 9.50
C ALA A 237 -6.55 13.01 10.31
N GLY A 238 -5.46 13.46 9.67
CA GLY A 238 -4.20 13.75 10.34
C GLY A 238 -2.95 13.22 9.66
N ALA A 239 -3.08 12.42 8.58
CA ALA A 239 -1.93 11.96 7.82
C ALA A 239 -1.14 13.17 7.27
N ASP A 240 0.18 13.11 7.30
CA ASP A 240 1.06 14.19 6.83
C ASP A 240 1.45 14.01 5.36
N LEU A 241 1.38 12.77 4.86
CA LEU A 241 1.71 12.37 3.50
C LEU A 241 0.90 11.12 3.12
N LEU A 242 0.48 11.05 1.86
CA LEU A 242 -0.09 9.84 1.29
C LEU A 242 0.64 9.45 0.00
N ILE A 243 0.94 8.16 -0.12
CA ILE A 243 1.51 7.54 -1.31
C ILE A 243 0.60 6.42 -1.83
N GLY A 244 0.27 6.50 -3.11
CA GLY A 244 -0.55 5.51 -3.80
C GLY A 244 0.28 4.46 -4.53
N HIS A 245 -0.35 3.32 -4.77
CA HIS A 245 0.19 2.11 -5.41
C HIS A 245 -0.93 1.45 -6.25
N HIS A 246 -0.60 0.39 -7.00
CA HIS A 246 -1.47 -0.45 -7.86
C HIS A 246 -1.50 -0.12 -9.37
N PRO A 247 -1.60 1.13 -9.83
CA PRO A 247 -1.64 1.40 -11.27
C PRO A 247 -0.39 0.97 -12.06
N HIS A 248 0.70 0.59 -11.36
CA HIS A 248 2.02 0.24 -11.91
C HIS A 248 2.63 1.34 -12.80
N MET A 249 2.15 2.57 -12.64
CA MET A 249 2.62 3.74 -13.34
C MET A 249 2.44 4.98 -12.47
N LEU A 250 3.27 6.00 -12.71
CA LEU A 250 3.10 7.30 -12.07
C LEU A 250 1.74 7.90 -12.41
N GLN A 251 1.03 8.33 -11.37
CA GLN A 251 -0.18 9.14 -11.50
C GLN A 251 0.08 10.56 -10.96
N GLY A 252 -0.95 11.41 -10.97
CA GLY A 252 -0.84 12.80 -10.55
C GLY A 252 -0.30 12.98 -9.13
N VAL A 253 0.16 14.20 -8.85
CA VAL A 253 0.57 14.64 -7.51
C VAL A 253 -0.27 15.86 -7.16
N GLU A 254 -0.74 15.92 -5.91
CA GLU A 254 -1.52 17.02 -5.39
C GLU A 254 -0.90 17.53 -4.08
N MET A 255 -0.96 18.84 -3.87
CA MET A 255 -0.72 19.46 -2.57
C MET A 255 -2.08 19.84 -1.96
N TYR A 256 -2.64 18.95 -1.13
CA TYR A 256 -3.93 19.15 -0.49
C TYR A 256 -3.74 19.77 0.90
N LYS A 257 -4.19 21.02 1.07
CA LYS A 257 -4.02 21.79 2.34
C LYS A 257 -2.56 21.82 2.85
N GLY A 258 -1.61 21.92 1.92
CA GLY A 258 -0.18 21.94 2.21
C GLY A 258 0.46 20.56 2.46
N LYS A 259 -0.31 19.47 2.35
CA LYS A 259 0.18 18.10 2.51
C LYS A 259 0.31 17.39 1.15
N PRO A 260 1.42 16.70 0.88
CA PRO A 260 1.61 15.97 -0.36
C PRO A 260 0.74 14.71 -0.46
N LEU A 261 0.18 14.51 -1.65
CA LEU A 261 -0.59 13.34 -2.06
C LEU A 261 -0.06 12.85 -3.40
N PHE A 262 0.60 11.69 -3.39
CA PHE A 262 1.03 11.00 -4.60
C PHE A 262 0.00 9.93 -4.92
N TYR A 263 -0.70 10.05 -6.06
CA TYR A 263 -1.77 9.09 -6.39
C TYR A 263 -1.25 7.72 -6.83
N SER A 264 -0.02 7.65 -7.35
CA SER A 264 0.70 6.41 -7.59
C SER A 264 2.20 6.67 -7.76
N LEU A 265 3.05 5.90 -7.08
CA LEU A 265 4.50 5.92 -7.26
C LEU A 265 5.00 4.95 -8.34
N GLY A 266 4.12 4.16 -8.95
CA GLY A 266 4.49 3.12 -9.91
C GLY A 266 5.13 1.90 -9.24
N ASN A 267 6.06 1.26 -9.94
CA ASN A 267 6.87 0.13 -9.45
C ASN A 267 8.22 0.64 -8.93
#